data_AF-A0A5S4T8H5-F1
#
_entry.id   AF-A0A5S4T8H5-F1
#
_cell.length_a   1.000
_cell.length_b   1.000
_cell.length_c   1.000
_cell.angle_alpha   90.00
_cell.angle_beta   90.00
_cell.angle_gamma   90.00
#
_symmetry.space_group_name_H-M   'P 1'
#
loop_
_entity.id
_entity.type
_entity.pdbx_description
1 polymer ?
#
loop_
_entity_poly.entity_id
_entity_poly.type
_entity_poly.pdbx_seq_one_letter_code
_entity_poly.pdbx_strand_id
1 'polypeptide(L)'
;IIAQRDNSEENVRYWRKEVTVTEEFQNLFNHILKIDEMVHANEERIAYEADMRKPLYSKRIYQNLTLDSIVFRNTLRYTAIMMIAIFIALMFDFEKAYWIPLSAHTILLGTSTIHAIERGMARGLGTILGVLVLSVILLFSIPTPVAVILMGIAALFTEALVGANYAIAVVFSTIQVILMNGLASQNLTI
;
A
#
# COMPACT_ATOMS: atom_id res chain seq x y z
N ILE A 1 85.30 27.53 -14.43
CA ILE A 1 85.19 28.41 -15.62
C ILE A 1 84.03 27.84 -16.44
N ILE A 2 82.81 28.36 -16.22
CA ILE A 2 81.97 29.15 -17.17
C ILE A 2 81.31 28.22 -18.22
N ALA A 3 80.00 28.15 -18.43
CA ALA A 3 78.95 29.16 -18.30
C ALA A 3 77.61 28.55 -17.86
N GLN A 4 76.96 29.20 -16.89
CA GLN A 4 75.50 29.24 -16.81
C GLN A 4 74.99 29.87 -18.09
N ARG A 5 74.30 29.10 -18.93
CA ARG A 5 73.65 29.62 -20.13
C ARG A 5 72.32 30.24 -19.70
N ASP A 6 72.43 31.54 -19.43
CA ASP A 6 71.45 32.60 -19.66
C ASP A 6 69.98 32.18 -19.66
N ASN A 7 69.37 32.38 -18.50
CA ASN A 7 67.94 32.36 -18.28
C ASN A 7 67.36 33.63 -18.93
N SER A 8 67.18 33.62 -20.25
CA SER A 8 66.42 34.68 -20.92
C SER A 8 64.95 34.50 -20.51
N GLU A 9 64.52 35.30 -19.53
CA GLU A 9 63.13 35.46 -19.11
C GLU A 9 62.29 35.90 -20.32
N GLU A 10 61.80 34.92 -21.08
CA GLU A 10 60.77 35.13 -22.06
C GLU A 10 59.52 35.52 -21.25
N ASN A 11 59.24 36.82 -21.22
CA ASN A 11 58.10 37.42 -20.54
C ASN A 11 56.82 36.93 -21.23
N VAL A 12 56.40 35.71 -20.93
CA VAL A 12 55.10 35.16 -21.33
C VAL A 12 54.04 35.93 -20.53
N ARG A 13 53.58 37.05 -21.10
CA ARG A 13 52.42 37.78 -20.56
C ARG A 13 51.18 36.91 -20.72
N TYR A 14 50.80 36.21 -19.66
CA TYR A 14 49.52 35.52 -19.58
C TYR A 14 48.39 36.56 -19.67
N TRP A 15 47.64 36.51 -20.77
CA TRP A 15 46.43 37.31 -20.94
C TRP A 15 45.34 36.81 -19.99
N ARG A 16 45.29 37.38 -18.78
CA ARG A 16 44.27 37.07 -17.78
C ARG A 16 43.10 38.04 -17.92
N LYS A 17 42.38 37.97 -19.05
CA LYS A 17 41.12 38.69 -19.22
C LYS A 17 40.01 37.77 -18.72
N GLU A 18 39.30 38.17 -17.67
CA GLU A 18 38.09 37.47 -17.24
C GLU A 18 37.04 37.62 -18.35
N VAL A 19 36.82 36.53 -19.08
CA VAL A 19 35.81 36.45 -20.12
C VAL A 19 34.50 36.07 -19.44
N THR A 20 33.59 37.04 -19.32
CA THR A 20 32.23 36.80 -18.86
C THR A 20 31.50 35.99 -19.93
N VAL A 21 31.34 34.70 -19.67
CA VAL A 21 30.66 33.76 -20.54
C VAL A 21 29.15 33.88 -20.32
N THR A 22 28.36 33.99 -21.38
CA THR A 22 26.89 34.00 -21.31
C THR A 22 26.36 32.70 -20.67
N GLU A 23 25.31 32.77 -19.85
CA GLU A 23 24.73 31.61 -19.16
C GLU A 23 24.41 30.44 -20.12
N GLU A 24 23.96 30.75 -21.33
CA GLU A 24 23.64 29.76 -22.36
C GLU A 24 24.86 28.92 -22.78
N PHE A 25 26.03 29.57 -22.93
CA PHE A 25 27.27 28.86 -23.22
C PHE A 25 27.76 28.05 -22.02
N GLN A 26 27.64 28.59 -20.79
CA GLN A 26 28.01 27.84 -19.58
C GLN A 26 27.18 26.56 -19.44
N ASN A 27 25.87 26.65 -19.71
CA ASN A 27 25.00 25.49 -19.72
C ASN A 27 25.39 24.48 -20.79
N LEU A 28 25.66 24.92 -22.02
CA LEU A 28 26.09 24.03 -23.08
C LEU A 28 27.43 23.34 -22.75
N PHE A 29 28.39 24.10 -22.22
CA PHE A 29 29.70 23.58 -21.82
C PHE A 29 29.57 22.53 -20.70
N ASN A 30 28.72 22.80 -19.70
CA ASN A 30 28.43 21.84 -18.63
C ASN A 30 27.77 20.57 -19.16
N HIS A 31 26.89 20.67 -20.16
CA HIS A 31 26.29 19.48 -20.79
C HIS A 31 27.32 18.66 -21.57
N ILE A 32 28.21 19.32 -22.33
CA ILE A 32 29.27 18.64 -23.08
C ILE A 32 30.21 17.92 -22.12
N LEU A 33 30.65 18.57 -21.04
CA LEU A 33 31.50 17.94 -20.03
C LEU A 33 30.82 16.77 -19.34
N LYS A 34 29.52 16.90 -19.01
CA LYS A 34 28.76 15.82 -18.38
C LYS A 34 28.58 14.62 -19.32
N ILE A 35 28.41 14.86 -20.62
CA ILE A 35 28.37 13.79 -21.63
C ILE A 35 29.74 13.13 -21.75
N ASP A 36 30.83 13.91 -21.80
CA ASP A 36 32.18 13.38 -21.86
C ASP A 36 32.52 12.52 -20.62
N GLU A 37 32.10 12.97 -19.44
CA GLU A 37 32.23 12.23 -18.18
C GLU A 37 31.38 10.94 -18.18
N MET A 38 30.18 10.96 -18.78
CA MET A 38 29.34 9.76 -18.95
C MET A 38 29.91 8.78 -19.98
N VAL A 39 30.52 9.28 -21.06
CA VAL A 39 31.11 8.46 -22.13
C VAL A 39 32.43 7.82 -21.66
N HIS A 40 33.19 8.52 -20.81
CA HIS A 40 34.42 8.03 -20.21
C HIS A 40 34.23 7.37 -18.83
N ALA A 41 33.00 7.34 -18.31
CA ALA A 41 32.69 6.60 -17.09
C ALA A 41 32.96 5.11 -17.33
N ASN A 42 33.95 4.58 -16.61
CA ASN A 42 34.41 3.21 -16.73
C ASN A 42 33.22 2.22 -16.74
N GLU A 43 33.07 1.49 -17.83
CA GLU A 43 31.96 0.56 -18.08
C GLU A 43 31.83 -0.49 -16.94
N GLU A 44 32.95 -0.84 -16.29
CA GLU A 44 33.00 -1.70 -15.10
C GLU A 44 32.33 -1.06 -13.86
N ARG A 45 32.44 0.26 -13.64
CA ARG A 45 31.74 0.96 -12.55
C ARG A 45 30.24 1.01 -12.80
N ILE A 46 29.83 1.21 -14.05
CA ILE A 46 28.41 1.23 -14.43
C ILE A 46 27.79 -0.16 -14.22
N ALA A 47 28.51 -1.24 -14.58
CA ALA A 47 28.07 -2.61 -14.33
C ALA A 47 27.99 -2.95 -12.82
N TYR A 48 28.95 -2.47 -12.02
CA TYR A 48 28.96 -2.68 -10.57
C TYR A 48 27.83 -1.92 -9.85
N GLU A 49 27.56 -0.67 -10.22
CA GLU A 49 26.44 0.11 -9.66
C GLU A 49 25.07 -0.41 -10.10
N ALA A 50 24.96 -0.96 -11.31
CA ALA A 50 23.75 -1.61 -11.80
C ALA A 50 23.44 -2.92 -11.06
N ASP A 51 24.45 -3.71 -10.67
CA ASP A 51 24.24 -4.97 -9.92
C ASP A 51 23.85 -4.72 -8.46
N MET A 52 24.33 -3.62 -7.84
CA MET A 52 23.89 -3.21 -6.50
C MET A 52 22.40 -2.79 -6.43
N ARG A 53 21.77 -2.46 -7.55
CA ARG A 53 20.32 -2.14 -7.64
C ARG A 53 19.41 -3.33 -7.85
N LYS A 54 19.89 -4.58 -7.77
CA LYS A 54 18.98 -5.72 -7.74
C LYS A 54 18.46 -5.88 -6.31
N PRO A 55 17.17 -5.62 -6.02
CA PRO A 55 16.62 -5.99 -4.73
C PRO A 55 16.81 -7.49 -4.57
N LEU A 56 17.71 -7.89 -3.67
CA LEU A 56 17.95 -9.28 -3.30
C LEU A 56 16.72 -9.77 -2.49
N TYR A 57 15.62 -10.03 -3.20
CA TYR A 57 14.34 -10.47 -2.63
C TYR A 57 14.51 -11.69 -1.75
N SER A 58 15.37 -12.63 -2.17
CA SER A 58 15.69 -13.84 -1.40
C SER A 58 16.31 -13.51 -0.04
N LYS A 59 17.36 -12.67 0.01
CA LYS A 59 17.99 -12.28 1.29
C LYS A 59 17.01 -11.54 2.20
N ARG A 60 16.12 -10.72 1.64
CA ARG A 60 15.08 -10.03 2.41
C ARG A 60 14.06 -10.99 3.01
N ILE A 61 13.66 -12.04 2.30
CA ILE A 61 12.74 -13.07 2.83
C ILE A 61 13.41 -13.84 3.97
N TYR A 62 14.66 -14.29 3.81
CA TYR A 62 15.39 -14.99 4.87
C TYR A 62 15.63 -14.12 6.11
N GLN A 63 15.96 -12.85 5.93
CA GLN A 63 16.11 -11.89 7.03
C GLN A 63 14.79 -11.63 7.77
N ASN A 64 13.66 -11.66 7.05
CA ASN A 64 12.34 -11.50 7.67
C ASN A 64 11.76 -12.81 8.23
N LEU A 65 12.27 -13.98 7.86
CA LEU A 65 11.95 -15.32 8.41
C LEU A 65 12.73 -15.62 9.70
N THR A 66 12.98 -14.60 10.52
CA THR A 66 13.60 -14.77 11.84
C THR A 66 12.58 -14.41 12.91
N LEU A 67 12.55 -15.15 14.03
CA LEU A 67 11.62 -14.93 15.16
C LEU A 67 11.73 -13.52 15.79
N ASP A 68 12.83 -12.83 15.53
CA ASP A 68 13.05 -11.44 15.94
C ASP A 68 12.32 -10.42 15.05
N SER A 69 11.94 -10.79 13.82
CA SER A 69 11.19 -9.89 12.93
C SER A 69 9.76 -9.69 13.42
N ILE A 70 9.32 -8.43 13.46
CA ILE A 70 7.94 -8.05 13.74
C ILE A 70 6.97 -8.62 12.70
N VAL A 71 7.43 -8.77 11.45
CA VAL A 71 6.63 -9.32 10.35
C VAL A 71 6.33 -10.80 10.62
N PHE A 72 7.36 -11.59 10.98
CA PHE A 72 7.19 -13.01 11.26
C PHE A 72 6.26 -13.26 12.45
N ARG A 73 6.42 -12.50 13.54
CA ARG A 73 5.55 -12.60 14.72
C ARG A 73 4.10 -12.26 14.39
N ASN A 74 3.86 -11.22 13.60
CA ASN A 74 2.51 -10.87 13.16
C ASN A 74 1.91 -11.93 12.22
N THR A 75 2.68 -12.48 11.29
CA THR A 75 2.23 -13.58 10.42
C THR A 75 1.89 -14.83 11.23
N LEU A 76 2.71 -15.20 12.22
CA LEU A 76 2.43 -16.35 13.06
C LEU A 76 1.14 -16.18 13.89
N ARG A 77 0.95 -15.00 14.48
CA ARG A 77 -0.29 -14.63 15.17
C ARG A 77 -1.49 -14.74 14.23
N TYR A 78 -1.37 -14.19 13.02
CA TYR A 78 -2.43 -14.26 12.00
C TYR A 78 -2.78 -15.71 11.66
N THR A 79 -1.78 -16.54 11.38
CA THR A 79 -1.98 -17.96 11.06
C THR A 79 -2.65 -18.71 12.21
N ALA A 80 -2.23 -18.48 13.45
CA ALA A 80 -2.84 -19.10 14.63
C ALA A 80 -4.32 -18.72 14.79
N ILE A 81 -4.66 -17.43 14.65
CA ILE A 81 -6.05 -16.96 14.77
C ILE A 81 -6.91 -17.53 13.63
N MET A 82 -6.41 -17.52 12.40
CA MET A 82 -7.14 -18.08 11.25
C MET A 82 -7.35 -19.58 11.38
N MET A 83 -6.35 -20.32 11.86
CA MET A 83 -6.46 -21.75 12.11
C MET A 83 -7.58 -22.06 13.12
N ILE A 84 -7.61 -21.32 14.23
CA ILE A 84 -8.67 -21.46 15.25
C ILE A 84 -10.04 -21.10 14.66
N ALA A 85 -10.15 -20.00 13.91
CA ALA A 85 -11.40 -19.56 13.30
C ALA A 85 -11.96 -20.58 12.31
N ILE A 86 -11.10 -21.16 11.46
CA ILE A 86 -11.48 -22.21 10.51
C ILE A 86 -11.86 -23.49 11.26
N PHE A 87 -11.10 -23.88 12.28
CA PHE A 87 -11.40 -25.06 13.09
C PHE A 87 -12.78 -24.95 13.75
N ILE A 88 -13.09 -23.80 14.35
CA ILE A 88 -14.42 -23.52 14.90
C ILE A 88 -15.48 -23.60 13.80
N ALA A 89 -15.25 -22.95 12.65
CA ALA A 89 -16.22 -22.97 11.54
C ALA A 89 -16.50 -24.38 11.00
N LEU A 90 -15.53 -25.30 11.05
CA LEU A 90 -15.71 -26.68 10.60
C LEU A 90 -16.30 -27.58 11.70
N MET A 91 -16.06 -27.27 12.97
CA MET A 91 -16.55 -28.05 14.11
C MET A 91 -18.05 -27.83 14.36
N PHE A 92 -18.55 -26.64 14.06
CA PHE A 92 -19.96 -26.31 14.17
C PHE A 92 -20.60 -26.31 12.78
N ASP A 93 -21.62 -27.15 12.58
CA ASP A 93 -22.36 -27.27 11.31
C ASP A 93 -23.32 -26.08 11.09
N PHE A 94 -22.78 -24.86 11.06
CA PHE A 94 -23.55 -23.66 10.78
C PHE A 94 -23.78 -23.53 9.26
N GLU A 95 -25.01 -23.24 8.85
CA GLU A 95 -25.38 -23.03 7.44
C GLU A 95 -24.49 -22.02 6.70
N LYS A 96 -23.90 -21.06 7.42
CA LYS A 96 -23.01 -20.03 6.89
C LYS A 96 -21.70 -19.89 7.69
N ALA A 97 -21.10 -21.02 8.09
CA ALA A 97 -19.88 -21.04 8.90
C ALA A 97 -18.69 -20.27 8.29
N TYR A 98 -18.67 -20.10 6.96
CA TYR A 98 -17.63 -19.34 6.24
C TYR A 98 -17.51 -17.86 6.69
N TRP A 99 -18.56 -17.29 7.30
CA TRP A 99 -18.50 -15.92 7.82
C TRP A 99 -17.53 -15.75 8.99
N ILE A 100 -17.24 -16.81 9.74
CA ILE A 100 -16.33 -16.78 10.89
C ILE A 100 -14.89 -16.47 10.44
N PRO A 101 -14.25 -17.27 9.57
CA PRO A 101 -12.90 -16.97 9.09
C PRO A 101 -12.86 -15.70 8.24
N LEU A 102 -13.92 -15.38 7.48
CA LEU A 102 -14.00 -14.13 6.73
C LEU A 102 -13.98 -12.90 7.67
N SER A 103 -14.73 -12.96 8.77
CA SER A 103 -14.73 -11.89 9.79
C SER A 103 -13.37 -11.73 10.43
N ALA A 104 -12.75 -12.84 10.86
CA ALA A 104 -11.41 -12.84 11.43
C ALA A 104 -10.39 -12.22 10.46
N HIS A 105 -10.41 -12.60 9.19
CA HIS A 105 -9.50 -12.07 8.16
C HIS A 105 -9.59 -10.55 8.03
N THR A 106 -10.80 -9.98 7.92
CA THR A 106 -10.97 -8.53 7.74
C THR A 106 -10.50 -7.70 8.93
N ILE A 107 -10.66 -8.23 10.15
CA ILE A 107 -10.21 -7.58 11.39
C ILE A 107 -8.67 -7.57 11.44
N LEU A 108 -8.06 -8.68 11.02
CA LEU A 108 -6.60 -8.86 11.05
C LEU A 108 -5.84 -8.20 9.91
N LEU A 109 -6.52 -7.73 8.85
CA LEU A 109 -5.92 -6.96 7.75
C LEU A 109 -5.30 -5.62 8.19
N GLY A 110 -5.53 -5.18 9.43
CA GLY A 110 -4.90 -4.00 10.01
C GLY A 110 -3.44 -4.28 10.41
N THR A 111 -2.50 -3.47 9.94
CA THR A 111 -1.07 -3.56 10.29
C THR A 111 -0.78 -3.23 11.77
N SER A 112 -1.70 -2.54 12.45
CA SER A 112 -1.64 -2.20 13.87
C SER A 112 -2.75 -2.88 14.66
N THR A 113 -2.40 -3.36 15.87
CA THR A 113 -3.35 -4.01 16.78
C THR A 113 -4.49 -3.07 17.19
N ILE A 114 -4.25 -1.76 17.24
CA ILE A 114 -5.28 -0.75 17.56
C ILE A 114 -6.35 -0.71 16.46
N HIS A 115 -5.91 -0.65 15.20
CA HIS A 115 -6.84 -0.68 14.07
C HIS A 115 -7.61 -2.00 13.99
N ALA A 116 -7.00 -3.13 14.37
CA ALA A 116 -7.74 -4.39 14.45
C ALA A 116 -8.88 -4.33 15.50
N ILE A 117 -8.65 -3.72 16.66
CA ILE A 117 -9.68 -3.57 17.70
C ILE A 117 -10.81 -2.64 17.24
N GLU A 118 -10.47 -1.49 16.67
CA GLU A 118 -11.45 -0.55 16.08
C GLU A 118 -12.30 -1.24 15.01
N ARG A 119 -11.67 -2.04 14.15
CA ARG A 119 -12.34 -2.83 13.12
C ARG A 119 -13.26 -3.89 13.69
N GLY A 120 -12.82 -4.58 14.75
CA GLY A 120 -13.61 -5.58 15.45
C GLY A 120 -14.85 -4.98 16.11
N MET A 121 -14.69 -3.86 16.82
CA MET A 121 -15.80 -3.13 17.44
C MET A 121 -16.80 -2.60 16.40
N ALA A 122 -16.30 -1.97 15.34
CA ALA A 122 -17.14 -1.47 14.26
C ALA A 122 -17.93 -2.60 13.60
N ARG A 123 -17.31 -3.77 13.38
CA ARG A 123 -18.00 -4.95 12.82
C ARG A 123 -19.07 -5.47 13.77
N GLY A 124 -18.77 -5.60 15.06
CA GLY A 124 -19.77 -6.02 16.07
C GLY A 124 -20.99 -5.09 16.10
N LEU A 125 -20.74 -3.78 16.22
CA LEU A 125 -21.79 -2.76 16.23
C LEU A 125 -22.56 -2.69 14.90
N GLY A 126 -21.84 -2.75 13.79
CA GLY A 126 -22.43 -2.78 12.44
C GLY A 126 -23.34 -3.99 12.26
N THR A 127 -22.94 -5.17 12.72
CA THR A 127 -23.76 -6.39 12.61
C THR A 127 -25.05 -6.27 13.43
N ILE A 128 -24.98 -5.74 14.66
CA ILE A 128 -26.16 -5.54 15.52
C ILE A 128 -27.12 -4.53 14.88
N LEU A 129 -26.61 -3.37 14.48
CA LEU A 129 -27.41 -2.32 13.83
C LEU A 129 -27.98 -2.82 12.49
N GLY A 130 -27.19 -3.55 11.73
CA GLY A 130 -27.57 -4.15 10.47
C GLY A 130 -28.73 -5.12 10.63
N VAL A 131 -28.64 -6.07 11.57
CA VAL A 131 -29.72 -7.03 11.86
C VAL A 131 -31.00 -6.31 12.28
N LEU A 132 -30.89 -5.26 13.10
CA LEU A 132 -32.05 -4.45 13.51
C LEU A 132 -32.67 -3.76 12.29
N VAL A 133 -31.87 -3.10 11.46
CA VAL A 133 -32.32 -2.44 10.24
C VAL A 133 -32.91 -3.43 9.24
N LEU A 134 -32.30 -4.61 9.05
CA LEU A 134 -32.86 -5.70 8.23
C LEU A 134 -34.24 -6.11 8.75
N SER A 135 -34.36 -6.32 10.06
CA SER A 135 -35.63 -6.72 10.68
C SER A 135 -36.72 -5.67 10.43
N VAL A 136 -36.38 -4.38 10.48
CA VAL A 136 -37.31 -3.27 10.16
C VAL A 136 -37.61 -3.23 8.66
N ILE A 137 -36.62 -3.37 7.80
CA ILE A 137 -36.79 -3.34 6.34
C ILE A 137 -37.65 -4.51 5.87
N LEU A 138 -37.49 -5.71 6.43
CA LEU A 138 -38.31 -6.87 6.08
C LEU A 138 -39.80 -6.68 6.45
N LEU A 139 -40.13 -5.74 7.35
CA LEU A 139 -41.54 -5.38 7.63
C LEU A 139 -42.15 -4.54 6.50
N PHE A 140 -41.34 -3.85 5.71
CA PHE A 140 -41.78 -3.04 4.58
C PHE A 140 -41.37 -3.77 3.30
N SER A 141 -42.27 -4.51 2.64
CA SER A 141 -41.98 -5.19 1.37
C SER A 141 -41.41 -4.22 0.33
N ILE A 142 -40.07 -4.09 0.26
CA ILE A 142 -39.38 -3.19 -0.66
C ILE A 142 -39.30 -3.87 -2.02
N PRO A 143 -39.69 -3.19 -3.12
CA PRO A 143 -39.48 -3.72 -4.46
C PRO A 143 -38.00 -3.95 -4.77
N THR A 144 -37.67 -5.11 -5.36
CA THR A 144 -36.32 -5.54 -5.76
C THR A 144 -35.48 -4.45 -6.46
N PRO A 145 -36.03 -3.67 -7.42
CA PRO A 145 -35.25 -2.63 -8.11
C PRO A 145 -34.78 -1.51 -7.17
N VAL A 146 -35.58 -1.16 -6.17
CA VAL A 146 -35.25 -0.09 -5.21
C VAL A 146 -34.12 -0.55 -4.29
N ALA A 147 -34.15 -1.80 -3.83
CA ALA A 147 -33.10 -2.38 -3.01
C ALA A 147 -31.73 -2.38 -3.73
N VAL A 148 -31.70 -2.67 -5.04
CA VAL A 148 -30.47 -2.65 -5.85
C VAL A 148 -29.87 -1.25 -5.94
N ILE A 149 -30.70 -0.22 -6.17
CA ILE A 149 -30.25 1.18 -6.23
C ILE A 149 -29.68 1.61 -4.87
N LEU A 150 -30.39 1.27 -3.78
CA LEU A 150 -29.97 1.58 -2.41
C LEU A 150 -28.64 0.88 -2.06
N MET A 151 -28.46 -0.35 -2.52
CA MET A 151 -27.21 -1.10 -2.37
C MET A 151 -26.05 -0.44 -3.12
N GLY A 152 -26.28 0.05 -4.34
CA GLY A 152 -25.28 0.81 -5.11
C GLY A 152 -24.86 2.12 -4.44
N ILE A 153 -25.83 2.84 -3.87
CA ILE A 153 -25.56 4.06 -3.10
C ILE A 153 -24.74 3.73 -1.84
N ALA A 154 -25.13 2.69 -1.09
CA ALA A 154 -24.38 2.24 0.08
C ALA A 154 -22.95 1.81 -0.26
N ALA A 155 -22.74 1.16 -1.42
CA ALA A 155 -21.43 0.81 -1.92
C ALA A 155 -20.56 2.06 -2.18
N LEU A 156 -21.11 3.08 -2.84
CA LEU A 156 -20.41 4.34 -3.12
C LEU A 156 -20.00 5.04 -1.83
N PHE A 157 -20.88 5.12 -0.84
CA PHE A 157 -20.54 5.71 0.45
C PHE A 157 -19.51 4.89 1.23
N THR A 158 -19.55 3.57 1.13
CA THR A 158 -18.54 2.70 1.74
C THR A 158 -17.15 3.01 1.17
N GLU A 159 -17.02 3.05 -0.16
CA GLU A 159 -15.74 3.34 -0.82
C GLU A 159 -15.27 4.78 -0.60
N ALA A 160 -16.19 5.75 -0.59
CA ALA A 160 -15.84 7.15 -0.32
C ALA A 160 -15.37 7.36 1.13
N LEU A 161 -15.91 6.63 2.08
CA LEU A 161 -15.69 6.85 3.52
C LEU A 161 -14.67 5.90 4.12
N VAL A 162 -14.29 4.80 3.46
CA VAL A 162 -13.31 3.84 4.02
C VAL A 162 -11.96 4.49 4.31
N GLY A 163 -11.55 5.46 3.48
CA GLY A 163 -10.32 6.24 3.68
C GLY A 163 -10.47 7.42 4.65
N ALA A 164 -11.68 7.94 4.87
CA ALA A 164 -11.93 9.13 5.67
C ALA A 164 -12.36 8.81 7.10
N ASN A 165 -13.33 7.92 7.27
CA ASN A 165 -13.82 7.48 8.57
C ASN A 165 -14.32 6.02 8.48
N TYR A 166 -13.47 5.12 8.97
CA TYR A 166 -13.74 3.68 8.92
C TYR A 166 -15.03 3.28 9.65
N ALA A 167 -15.38 3.94 10.77
CA ALA A 167 -16.58 3.60 11.52
C ALA A 167 -17.86 3.84 10.69
N ILE A 168 -17.89 4.96 9.96
CA ILE A 168 -19.03 5.30 9.09
C ILE A 168 -19.06 4.36 7.86
N ALA A 169 -17.89 4.04 7.28
CA ALA A 169 -17.79 3.12 6.16
C ALA A 169 -18.36 1.72 6.48
N VAL A 170 -18.12 1.21 7.69
CA VAL A 170 -18.65 -0.10 8.12
C VAL A 170 -20.18 -0.12 8.21
N VAL A 171 -20.81 1.00 8.61
CA VAL A 171 -22.28 1.09 8.65
C VAL A 171 -22.85 0.91 7.24
N PHE A 172 -22.32 1.64 6.26
CA PHE A 172 -22.76 1.54 4.87
C PHE A 172 -22.46 0.17 4.25
N SER A 173 -21.28 -0.39 4.54
CA SER A 173 -20.92 -1.75 4.09
C SER A 173 -21.88 -2.80 4.64
N THR A 174 -22.30 -2.65 5.89
CA THR A 174 -23.24 -3.59 6.51
C THR A 174 -24.62 -3.50 5.86
N ILE A 175 -25.13 -2.29 5.62
CA ILE A 175 -26.39 -2.08 4.88
C ILE A 175 -26.31 -2.72 3.49
N GLN A 176 -25.19 -2.54 2.78
CA GLN A 176 -24.96 -3.13 1.46
C GLN A 176 -25.00 -4.67 1.49
N VAL A 177 -24.26 -5.31 2.40
CA VAL A 177 -24.20 -6.78 2.53
C VAL A 177 -25.57 -7.35 2.88
N ILE A 178 -26.34 -6.64 3.71
CA ILE A 178 -27.66 -7.06 4.13
C ILE A 178 -28.67 -6.99 2.99
N LEU A 179 -28.68 -5.90 2.22
CA LEU A 179 -29.51 -5.79 1.02
C LEU A 179 -29.14 -6.88 0.01
N MET A 180 -27.85 -7.17 -0.17
CA MET A 180 -27.39 -8.26 -1.02
C MET A 180 -27.92 -9.62 -0.55
N ASN A 181 -27.88 -9.90 0.76
CA ASN A 181 -28.34 -11.15 1.32
C ASN A 181 -29.87 -11.29 1.20
N GLY A 182 -30.63 -10.23 1.50
CA GLY A 182 -32.08 -10.21 1.33
C GLY A 182 -32.54 -10.37 -0.12
N LEU A 183 -31.77 -9.84 -1.08
CA LEU A 183 -32.00 -10.08 -2.51
C LEU A 183 -31.65 -11.52 -2.91
N ALA A 184 -30.58 -12.09 -2.36
CA ALA A 184 -30.14 -13.46 -2.65
C ALA A 184 -31.11 -14.53 -2.11
N SER A 185 -31.84 -14.25 -1.03
CA SER A 185 -32.82 -15.19 -0.45
C SER A 185 -34.13 -15.31 -1.23
N GLN A 186 -34.35 -14.52 -2.30
CA GLN A 186 -35.59 -14.46 -3.13
C GLN A 186 -36.93 -14.24 -2.39
N ASN A 187 -36.92 -14.20 -1.07
CA ASN A 187 -38.04 -13.86 -0.19
C ASN A 187 -37.81 -12.47 0.41
N LEU A 188 -38.36 -11.44 -0.24
CA LEU A 188 -38.51 -10.10 0.34
C LEU A 188 -39.73 -10.04 1.28
N THR A 189 -40.17 -11.19 1.79
CA THR A 189 -41.35 -11.36 2.64
C THR A 189 -41.17 -12.67 3.40
N ILE A 190 -41.49 -12.66 4.70
CA ILE A 190 -41.65 -13.89 5.49
C ILE A 190 -42.92 -14.59 5.03
#